data_AF-A0A9X6ZWP6-F1
#
_entry.id   AF-A0A9X6ZWP6-F1
#
_cell.length_a   1.000
_cell.length_b   1.000
_cell.length_c   1.000
_cell.angle_alpha   90.00
_cell.angle_beta   90.00
_cell.angle_gamma   90.00
#
_symmetry.space_group_name_H-M   'P 1'
#
loop_
_entity.id
_entity.type
_entity.pdbx_description
1 polymer ?
#
loop_
_entity_poly.entity_id
_entity_poly.type
_entity_poly.pdbx_seq_one_letter_code
_entity_poly.pdbx_strand_id
1 'polypeptide(L)' 'MNALFTGDAKDTLKLNVTDYAVDQAANLVECVSDEFHAQEKMILLDQVKFAKRLSQARNLLNYGDFESSDWS' A
#
# COMPACT_ATOMS: atom_id res chain seq x y z
N MET A 1 -4.35 3.50 8.81
CA MET A 1 -3.62 2.28 8.40
C MET A 1 -4.25 0.97 8.85
N ASN A 2 -4.68 0.83 10.11
CA ASN A 2 -5.29 -0.41 10.63
C ASN A 2 -6.56 -0.87 9.88
N ALA A 3 -7.15 -0.01 9.05
CA ALA A 3 -8.24 -0.37 8.16
C ALA A 3 -7.84 -1.39 7.07
N LEU A 4 -6.59 -1.37 6.60
CA LEU A 4 -6.11 -2.24 5.51
C LEU A 4 -5.75 -3.66 5.98
N PHE A 5 -5.32 -3.81 7.22
CA PHE A 5 -4.73 -5.04 7.74
C PHE A 5 -5.68 -5.81 8.65
N THR A 6 -5.52 -7.13 8.72
CA THR A 6 -6.34 -8.01 9.57
C THR A 6 -6.03 -7.89 11.06
N GLY A 7 -4.83 -7.42 11.43
CA GLY A 7 -4.40 -7.26 12.82
C GLY A 7 -3.20 -6.32 12.98
N ASP A 8 -2.71 -6.19 14.21
CA ASP A 8 -1.68 -5.22 14.59
C ASP A 8 -0.29 -5.52 14.03
N ALA A 9 -0.01 -6.78 13.70
CA ALA A 9 1.22 -7.18 13.03
C ALA A 9 1.34 -6.58 11.61
N LYS A 10 0.22 -6.18 11.00
CA LYS A 10 0.16 -5.57 9.66
C LYS A 10 0.85 -6.40 8.57
N ASP A 11 0.90 -7.71 8.73
CA ASP A 11 1.51 -8.67 7.81
C ASP A 11 0.54 -9.18 6.73
N THR A 12 -0.76 -8.98 6.94
CA THR A 12 -1.82 -9.54 6.10
C THR A 12 -2.89 -8.50 5.79
N LEU A 13 -3.21 -8.33 4.51
CA LEU A 13 -4.33 -7.48 4.08
C LEU A 13 -5.68 -8.16 4.36
N LYS A 14 -6.69 -7.37 4.70
CA LYS A 14 -8.07 -7.86 4.72
C LYS A 14 -8.47 -8.33 3.32
N LEU A 15 -9.26 -9.39 3.26
CA LEU A 15 -9.67 -10.03 1.99
C LEU A 15 -10.37 -9.05 1.02
N ASN A 16 -11.18 -8.14 1.55
CA ASN A 16 -11.98 -7.18 0.79
C ASN A 16 -11.25 -5.86 0.48
N VAL A 17 -10.04 -5.64 1.00
CA VAL A 17 -9.22 -4.49 0.61
C VAL A 17 -8.78 -4.74 -0.82
N THR A 18 -9.06 -3.81 -1.72
CA THR A 18 -8.62 -3.87 -3.12
C THR A 18 -7.26 -3.21 -3.29
N ASP A 19 -6.60 -3.50 -4.40
CA ASP A 19 -5.36 -2.80 -4.77
C ASP A 19 -5.56 -1.28 -4.83
N TYR A 20 -6.65 -0.85 -5.47
CA TYR A 20 -7.08 0.55 -5.50
C TYR A 20 -7.24 1.19 -4.11
N ALA A 21 -7.74 0.45 -3.11
CA ALA A 21 -7.86 0.98 -1.75
C ALA A 21 -6.49 1.23 -1.10
N VAL A 22 -5.46 0.46 -1.47
CA VAL A 22 -4.08 0.70 -1.05
C VAL A 22 -3.52 1.95 -1.72
N ASP A 23 -3.76 2.14 -3.02
CA ASP A 23 -3.33 3.33 -3.75
C ASP A 23 -4.00 4.61 -3.20
N GLN A 24 -5.29 4.54 -2.86
CA GLN A 24 -5.98 5.65 -2.22
C GLN A 24 -5.42 5.97 -0.84
N ALA A 25 -5.01 4.96 -0.07
CA ALA A 25 -4.32 5.19 1.18
C ALA A 25 -2.97 5.89 0.98
N ALA A 26 -2.22 5.53 -0.07
CA ALA A 26 -0.96 6.21 -0.42
C ALA A 26 -1.18 7.69 -0.76
N ASN A 27 -2.18 8.00 -1.58
CA ASN A 27 -2.54 9.38 -1.91
C ASN A 27 -2.88 10.21 -0.66
N LEU A 28 -3.60 9.63 0.30
CA LEU A 28 -3.93 10.31 1.56
C LEU A 28 -2.68 10.58 2.42
N VAL A 29 -1.73 9.64 2.43
CA VAL A 29 -0.46 9.82 3.17
C VAL A 29 0.40 10.89 2.52
N GLU A 30 0.43 10.99 1.19
CA GLU A 30 1.14 12.06 0.48
C GLU A 30 0.63 13.46 0.85
N CYS A 31 -0.67 13.60 1.14
CA CYS A 31 -1.26 14.85 1.61
C CYS A 31 -0.93 15.22 3.07
N VAL A 32 -0.23 14.37 3.82
CA VAL A 32 0.25 14.71 5.17
C VAL A 32 1.38 15.73 5.07
N SER A 33 1.31 16.78 5.89
CA SER A 33 2.31 17.85 5.89
C SER A 33 3.67 17.36 6.39
N ASP A 34 4.70 17.57 5.57
CA ASP A 34 6.09 17.27 5.93
C ASP A 34 6.63 18.19 7.04
N GLU A 35 6.13 19.42 7.14
CA GLU A 35 6.61 20.41 8.12
C GLU A 35 6.29 20.03 9.57
N PHE A 36 5.12 19.41 9.78
CA PHE A 36 4.62 19.09 11.11
C PHE A 36 4.66 17.59 11.44
N HIS A 37 4.68 16.73 10.42
CA HIS A 37 4.47 15.28 10.57
C HIS A 37 5.43 14.43 9.73
N ALA A 38 6.65 14.91 9.46
CA ALA A 38 7.63 14.19 8.64
C ALA A 38 7.84 12.74 9.10
N GLN A 39 7.98 12.50 10.41
CA GLN A 39 8.24 11.17 10.94
C GLN A 39 7.02 10.25 10.80
N GLU A 40 5.83 10.72 11.17
CA GLU A 40 4.59 9.95 11.03
C GLU A 40 4.28 9.65 9.56
N LYS A 41 4.47 10.64 8.67
CA LYS A 41 4.30 10.45 7.23
C LYS A 41 5.25 9.39 6.71
N MET A 42 6.53 9.42 7.10
CA MET A 42 7.49 8.39 6.70
C MET A 42 7.08 6.99 7.14
N ILE A 43 6.58 6.83 8.37
CA ILE A 43 6.07 5.55 8.88
C ILE A 43 4.84 5.09 8.09
N LEU A 44 3.93 6.00 7.77
CA LEU A 44 2.74 5.69 6.99
C LEU A 44 3.08 5.32 5.54
N LEU A 45 4.08 5.99 4.94
CA LEU A 45 4.59 5.70 3.60
C LEU A 45 5.20 4.29 3.53
N ASP A 46 5.97 3.90 4.55
CA ASP A 46 6.51 2.55 4.64
C ASP A 46 5.38 1.50 4.75
N GLN A 47 4.34 1.79 5.54
CA GLN A 47 3.18 0.91 5.68
C GLN A 47 2.37 0.77 4.38
N VAL A 48 2.16 1.84 3.59
CA VAL A 48 1.46 1.72 2.29
C VAL A 48 2.30 0.96 1.27
N LYS A 49 3.62 1.16 1.25
CA LYS A 49 4.53 0.42 0.38
C LYS A 49 4.50 -1.06 0.70
N PHE A 50 4.50 -1.42 1.99
CA PHE A 50 4.37 -2.80 2.41
C PHE A 50 3.01 -3.39 2.05
N ALA A 51 1.91 -2.63 2.26
CA ALA A 51 0.58 -3.04 1.82
C ALA A 51 0.51 -3.29 0.30
N LYS A 52 1.16 -2.46 -0.52
CA LYS A 52 1.20 -2.65 -1.98
C LYS A 52 1.88 -3.96 -2.36
N ARG A 53 3.02 -4.28 -1.72
CA ARG A 53 3.71 -5.57 -1.91
C ARG A 53 2.83 -6.77 -1.53
N LEU A 54 2.05 -6.67 -0.45
CA LEU A 54 1.10 -7.73 -0.08
C LEU A 54 -0.05 -7.86 -1.10
N SER A 55 -0.53 -6.74 -1.64
CA SER A 55 -1.54 -6.72 -2.71
C SER A 55 -1.02 -7.44 -3.96
N GLN A 56 0.21 -7.14 -4.35
CA GLN A 56 0.93 -7.80 -5.45
C GLN A 56 1.13 -9.29 -5.19
N ALA A 57 1.61 -9.66 -4.00
CA ALA A 57 1.92 -11.05 -3.66
C ALA A 57 0.69 -11.99 -3.69
N ARG A 58 -0.52 -11.47 -3.42
CA ARG A 58 -1.77 -12.24 -3.54
C ARG A 58 -2.43 -12.12 -4.92
N ASN A 59 -1.93 -11.25 -5.80
CA ASN A 59 -2.46 -11.10 -7.15
C ASN A 59 -2.01 -12.30 -7.98
N LEU A 60 -2.97 -13.05 -8.53
CA LEU A 60 -2.69 -14.24 -9.34
C LEU A 60 -2.40 -13.90 -10.82
N LEU A 61 -2.57 -12.63 -11.22
CA LEU A 61 -2.26 -12.17 -12.56
C LEU A 61 -0.76 -11.94 -12.70
N ASN A 62 -0.16 -12.52 -13.74
CA ASN A 62 1.19 -12.14 -14.16
C ASN A 62 1.13 -10.72 -14.73
N TYR A 63 2.07 -9.86 -14.31
CA TYR A 63 2.11 -8.46 -14.75
C TYR A 63 0.85 -7.67 -14.41
N GLY A 64 0.16 -8.07 -13.33
CA GLY A 64 -1.10 -7.45 -12.90
C GLY A 64 -0.97 -6.00 -12.44
N ASP A 65 0.27 -5.59 -12.17
CA ASP A 65 0.64 -4.25 -11.76
C ASP A 65 1.44 -3.54 -12.84
N PHE A 66 1.34 -4.01 -14.09
CA PHE A 66 1.97 -3.32 -15.19
C PHE A 66 3.49 -3.25 -14.90
N GLU A 67 4.15 -4.42 -14.85
CA GLU A 67 5.60 -4.51 -14.54
C GLU A 67 6.41 -5.39 -15.51
N SER A 68 5.87 -5.72 -16.68
CA SER A 68 6.62 -6.48 -17.69
C SER A 68 7.88 -5.71 -18.17
N SER A 69 8.70 -6.30 -19.04
CA SER A 69 9.72 -5.54 -19.79
C SER A 69 9.28 -5.30 -21.24
N ASP A 70 8.35 -6.10 -21.72
CA ASP A 70 8.06 -6.26 -23.16
C ASP A 70 7.10 -5.20 -23.72
N TRP A 71 6.54 -4.44 -22.80
CA TRP A 71 5.55 -3.38 -22.94
C TRP A 71 6.10 -1.95 -22.71
N SER A 72 7.43 -1.80 -22.60
CA SER A 72 8.14 -0.50 -22.45
C SER A 72 8.61 0.07 -23.79
#